data_AF-A0A496SW34-F1
#
_entry.id   AF-A0A496SW34-F1
#
_cell.length_a   1.000
_cell.length_b   1.000
_cell.length_c   1.000
_cell.angle_alpha   90.00
_cell.angle_beta   90.00
_cell.angle_gamma   90.00
#
_symmetry.space_group_name_H-M   'P 1'
#
loop_
_entity.id
_entity.type
_entity.pdbx_description
1 polymer ?
#
loop_
_entity_poly.entity_id
_entity_poly.type
_entity_poly.pdbx_seq_one_letter_code
_entity_poly.pdbx_strand_id
1 'polypeptide(L)'
;MAVVSSIEEKRPILFVPDMNLGRYAAQVSNRQVILWEGSCPSHISLYADDVRKAQRKHPEAKFMAHPECFPEVLELADRVAGTSGMLSYVGQSEAQEFIVGTETGLIYRLQKEYPGKRFYPATEHLVCPTMKMTSLERVFQALQKMQYVITLPEKVQRKARKALDAMLSLG
;
A
#
# COMPACT_ATOMS: atom_id res chain seq x y z
N MET A 1 -2.93 1.05 11.93
CA MET A 1 -3.25 0.02 12.95
C MET A 1 -4.17 0.51 14.04
N ALA A 2 -4.28 1.82 14.27
CA ALA A 2 -5.24 2.42 15.20
C ALA A 2 -6.68 1.86 15.09
N VAL A 3 -7.18 1.64 13.86
CA VAL A 3 -8.55 1.16 13.61
C VAL A 3 -8.84 -0.23 14.20
N VAL A 4 -7.94 -1.21 14.01
CA VAL A 4 -8.17 -2.57 14.53
C VAL A 4 -8.06 -2.58 16.04
N SER A 5 -7.10 -1.83 16.60
CA SER A 5 -6.90 -1.70 18.04
C SER A 5 -8.02 -0.92 18.75
N SER A 6 -8.73 -0.02 18.07
CA SER A 6 -9.83 0.76 18.67
C SER A 6 -11.14 -0.02 18.80
N ILE A 7 -11.25 -1.18 18.17
CA ILE A 7 -12.45 -2.02 18.25
C ILE A 7 -12.44 -2.78 19.58
N GLU A 8 -13.59 -2.85 20.26
CA GLU A 8 -13.77 -3.58 21.53
C GLU A 8 -13.16 -4.99 21.47
N GLU A 9 -12.44 -5.39 22.52
CA GLU A 9 -11.58 -6.58 22.55
C GLU A 9 -12.27 -7.88 22.12
N LYS A 10 -13.48 -8.12 22.62
CA LYS A 10 -14.24 -9.35 22.37
C LYS A 10 -15.06 -9.32 21.09
N ARG A 11 -15.10 -8.18 20.39
CA ARG A 11 -15.90 -8.06 19.16
C ARG A 11 -15.18 -8.73 17.99
N PRO A 12 -15.80 -9.71 17.31
CA PRO A 12 -15.22 -10.30 16.12
C PRO A 12 -15.02 -9.25 15.02
N ILE A 13 -13.87 -9.32 14.33
CA ILE A 13 -13.52 -8.40 13.25
C ILE A 13 -13.47 -9.21 11.95
N LEU A 14 -14.30 -8.85 10.98
CA LEU A 14 -14.17 -9.33 9.60
C LEU A 14 -13.30 -8.34 8.83
N PHE A 15 -12.18 -8.81 8.27
CA PHE A 15 -11.24 -8.01 7.50
C PHE A 15 -11.32 -8.35 6.01
N VAL A 16 -11.59 -7.33 5.21
CA VAL A 16 -11.81 -7.43 3.75
C VAL A 16 -11.10 -6.27 3.03
N PRO A 17 -10.77 -6.43 1.73
CA PRO A 17 -10.76 -7.68 0.98
C PRO A 17 -9.43 -8.43 1.06
N ASP A 18 -8.36 -7.79 1.54
CA ASP A 18 -7.00 -8.30 1.43
C ASP A 18 -6.56 -9.10 2.67
N MET A 19 -6.26 -10.38 2.47
CA MET A 19 -5.87 -11.29 3.55
C MET A 19 -4.47 -10.98 4.10
N ASN A 20 -3.55 -10.48 3.28
CA ASN A 20 -2.17 -10.22 3.69
C ASN A 20 -2.14 -8.99 4.59
N LEU A 21 -2.83 -7.91 4.20
CA LEU A 21 -3.03 -6.74 5.03
C LEU A 21 -3.77 -7.10 6.32
N GLY A 22 -4.79 -7.96 6.23
CA GLY A 22 -5.54 -8.44 7.40
C GLY A 22 -4.65 -9.22 8.37
N ARG A 23 -3.80 -10.15 7.88
CA ARG A 23 -2.82 -10.88 8.69
C ARG A 23 -1.83 -9.93 9.35
N TYR A 24 -1.27 -8.99 8.59
CA TYR A 24 -0.36 -8.00 9.12
C TYR A 24 -1.03 -7.14 10.20
N ALA A 25 -2.28 -6.72 9.99
CA ALA A 25 -3.03 -5.96 10.98
C ALA A 25 -3.30 -6.78 12.25
N ALA A 26 -3.65 -8.06 12.12
CA ALA A 26 -3.84 -8.99 13.23
C ALA A 26 -2.57 -9.15 14.07
N GLN A 27 -1.43 -9.36 13.40
CA GLN A 27 -0.12 -9.52 14.03
C GLN A 27 0.28 -8.26 14.80
N VAL A 28 0.19 -7.08 14.17
CA VAL A 28 0.62 -5.83 14.81
C VAL A 28 -0.31 -5.38 15.94
N SER A 29 -1.61 -5.67 15.83
CA SER A 29 -2.59 -5.31 16.86
C SER A 29 -2.76 -6.37 17.95
N ASN A 30 -2.19 -7.57 17.78
CA ASN A 30 -2.43 -8.75 18.61
C ASN A 30 -3.94 -9.04 18.76
N ARG A 31 -4.68 -8.98 17.64
CA ARG A 31 -6.13 -9.22 17.59
C ARG A 31 -6.46 -10.35 16.64
N GLN A 32 -7.44 -11.17 17.03
CA GLN A 32 -8.03 -12.14 16.13
C GLN A 32 -8.91 -11.43 15.09
N VAL A 33 -8.66 -11.72 13.81
CA VAL A 33 -9.48 -11.22 12.69
C VAL A 33 -9.89 -12.40 11.82
N ILE A 34 -11.13 -12.36 11.33
CA ILE A 34 -11.64 -13.28 10.31
C ILE A 34 -11.24 -12.68 8.96
N LEU A 35 -10.52 -13.46 8.16
CA LEU A 35 -9.96 -13.00 6.90
C LEU A 35 -10.84 -13.42 5.72
N TRP A 36 -11.05 -12.50 4.80
CA TRP A 36 -11.52 -12.83 3.46
C TRP A 36 -10.33 -13.20 2.56
N GLU A 37 -10.44 -14.27 1.79
CA GLU A 37 -9.40 -14.79 0.91
C GLU A 37 -9.27 -13.97 -0.40
N GLY A 38 -9.07 -12.67 -0.28
CA GLY A 38 -8.71 -11.79 -1.38
C GLY A 38 -7.29 -11.26 -1.23
N SER A 39 -6.75 -10.72 -2.32
CA SER A 39 -5.39 -10.17 -2.34
C SER A 39 -5.19 -9.22 -3.50
N CYS A 40 -4.30 -8.24 -3.34
CA CYS A 40 -3.89 -7.38 -4.45
C CYS A 40 -3.02 -8.15 -5.47
N PRO A 41 -3.43 -8.26 -6.75
CA PRO A 41 -2.69 -9.01 -7.76
C PRO A 41 -1.29 -8.42 -8.05
N SER A 42 -1.11 -7.11 -7.82
CA SER A 42 0.19 -6.46 -8.01
C SER A 42 1.16 -6.70 -6.86
N HIS A 43 0.69 -6.93 -5.63
CA HIS A 43 1.59 -7.14 -4.48
C HIS A 43 1.91 -8.62 -4.24
N ILE A 44 1.03 -9.53 -4.66
CA ILE A 44 1.29 -10.98 -4.64
C ILE A 44 2.19 -11.45 -5.80
N SER A 45 2.61 -10.55 -6.69
CA SER A 45 3.62 -10.88 -7.72
C SER A 45 5.05 -10.61 -7.25
N LEU A 46 5.24 -10.07 -6.04
CA LEU A 46 6.55 -9.93 -5.41
C LEU A 46 6.87 -11.17 -4.57
N TYR A 47 7.95 -11.87 -4.90
CA TYR A 47 8.43 -13.02 -4.11
C TYR A 47 9.69 -12.69 -3.33
N ALA A 48 9.96 -13.45 -2.27
CA ALA A 48 11.14 -13.28 -1.43
C ALA A 48 12.46 -13.33 -2.24
N ASP A 49 12.51 -14.13 -3.31
CA ASP A 49 13.71 -14.23 -4.15
C ASP A 49 13.97 -12.99 -5.01
N ASP A 50 12.91 -12.28 -5.43
CA ASP A 50 13.03 -10.98 -6.10
C ASP A 50 13.69 -9.98 -5.15
N VAL A 51 13.21 -9.93 -3.91
CA VAL A 51 13.77 -9.05 -2.86
C VAL A 51 15.23 -9.38 -2.60
N ARG A 52 15.57 -10.67 -2.40
CA ARG A 52 16.96 -11.09 -2.17
C ARG A 52 17.86 -10.75 -3.36
N LYS A 53 17.34 -10.86 -4.59
CA LYS A 53 18.07 -10.46 -5.81
C LYS A 53 18.32 -8.96 -5.84
N ALA A 54 17.33 -8.15 -5.48
CA ALA A 54 17.47 -6.70 -5.37
C ALA A 54 18.48 -6.32 -4.27
N GLN A 55 18.40 -6.93 -3.09
CA GLN A 55 19.34 -6.72 -1.98
C GLN A 55 20.78 -7.08 -2.36
N ARG A 56 21.00 -8.18 -3.11
CA ARG A 56 22.35 -8.51 -3.63
C ARG A 56 22.91 -7.47 -4.60
N LYS A 57 22.04 -6.81 -5.38
CA LYS A 57 22.45 -5.73 -6.29
C LYS A 57 22.68 -4.40 -5.57
N HIS A 58 21.95 -4.17 -4.48
CA HIS A 58 21.96 -2.93 -3.71
C HIS A 58 22.11 -3.26 -2.21
N PRO A 59 23.30 -3.72 -1.78
CA PRO A 59 23.49 -4.25 -0.42
C PRO A 59 23.35 -3.19 0.69
N GLU A 60 23.50 -1.91 0.35
CA GLU A 60 23.32 -0.79 1.29
C GLU A 60 21.87 -0.27 1.34
N ALA A 61 21.01 -0.76 0.44
CA ALA A 61 19.65 -0.26 0.32
C ALA A 61 18.72 -0.84 1.37
N LYS A 62 17.92 0.04 1.99
CA LYS A 62 16.85 -0.36 2.92
C LYS A 62 15.63 -0.84 2.15
N PHE A 63 15.11 -2.01 2.50
CA PHE A 63 13.92 -2.57 1.85
C PHE A 63 12.63 -2.11 2.54
N MET A 64 11.75 -1.49 1.77
CA MET A 64 10.40 -1.12 2.20
C MET A 64 9.37 -1.99 1.50
N ALA A 65 8.44 -2.60 2.24
CA ALA A 65 7.39 -3.46 1.69
C ALA A 65 5.99 -2.94 2.01
N HIS A 66 5.06 -3.11 1.07
CA HIS A 66 3.65 -2.85 1.32
C HIS A 66 3.04 -4.03 2.11
N PRO A 67 2.18 -3.79 3.12
CA PRO A 67 1.57 -4.86 3.92
C PRO A 67 0.65 -5.83 3.14
N GLU A 68 0.35 -5.56 1.87
CA GLU A 68 -0.38 -6.48 0.98
C GLU A 68 0.52 -7.56 0.36
N CYS A 69 1.84 -7.45 0.51
CA CYS A 69 2.79 -8.48 0.09
C CYS A 69 2.67 -9.74 0.96
N PHE A 70 3.20 -10.87 0.46
CA PHE A 70 3.24 -12.10 1.22
C PHE A 70 4.05 -11.98 2.52
N PRO A 71 3.71 -12.72 3.59
CA PRO A 71 4.43 -12.69 4.87
C PRO A 71 5.95 -12.87 4.73
N GLU A 72 6.40 -13.81 3.90
CA GLU A 72 7.82 -14.08 3.65
C GLU A 72 8.56 -12.91 2.96
N VAL A 73 7.84 -12.01 2.29
CA VAL A 73 8.39 -10.75 1.78
C VAL A 73 8.47 -9.72 2.90
N LEU A 74 7.43 -9.62 3.74
CA LEU A 74 7.40 -8.69 4.87
C LEU A 74 8.50 -8.98 5.89
N GLU A 75 8.85 -10.25 6.09
CA GLU A 75 9.96 -10.67 6.96
C GLU A 75 11.33 -10.14 6.52
N LEU A 76 11.50 -9.82 5.23
CA LEU A 76 12.75 -9.26 4.70
C LEU A 76 12.81 -7.73 4.82
N ALA A 77 11.70 -7.07 5.16
CA ALA A 77 11.57 -5.61 5.09
C ALA A 77 12.17 -4.91 6.30
N ASP A 78 13.03 -3.91 6.06
CA ASP A 78 13.43 -2.95 7.08
C ASP A 78 12.23 -2.08 7.52
N ARG A 79 11.26 -1.87 6.63
CA ARG A 79 10.04 -1.11 6.91
C ARG A 79 8.82 -1.66 6.18
N VAL A 80 7.80 -2.06 6.93
CA VAL A 80 6.47 -2.35 6.38
C VAL A 80 5.57 -1.13 6.53
N ALA A 81 5.08 -0.57 5.41
CA ALA A 81 4.24 0.62 5.43
C ALA A 81 3.39 0.75 4.14
N GLY A 82 2.28 1.48 4.23
CA GLY A 82 1.59 2.00 3.04
C GLY A 82 2.44 3.05 2.31
N THR A 83 2.04 3.45 1.10
CA THR A 83 2.83 4.37 0.26
C THR A 83 3.17 5.69 0.96
N SER A 84 2.21 6.35 1.61
CA SER A 84 2.46 7.56 2.41
C SER A 84 3.43 7.31 3.57
N GLY A 85 3.33 6.14 4.21
CA GLY A 85 4.24 5.77 5.30
C GLY A 85 5.67 5.48 4.81
N MET A 86 5.84 4.96 3.59
CA MET A 86 7.15 4.83 2.94
C MET A 86 7.75 6.21 2.66
N LEU A 87 6.97 7.15 2.11
CA LEU A 87 7.39 8.55 1.90
C LEU A 87 7.88 9.21 3.20
N SER A 88 7.11 9.07 4.29
CA SER A 88 7.52 9.60 5.60
C SER A 88 8.79 8.93 6.14
N TYR A 89 8.90 7.61 6.01
CA TYR A 89 10.09 6.87 6.45
C TYR A 89 11.36 7.30 5.70
N VAL A 90 11.28 7.49 4.38
CA VAL A 90 12.41 7.96 3.57
C VAL A 90 12.89 9.35 4.01
N GLY A 91 11.95 10.25 4.32
CA GLY A 91 12.27 11.59 4.80
C GLY A 91 12.89 11.65 6.20
N GLN A 92 12.60 10.65 7.05
CA GLN A 92 13.14 10.52 8.40
C GLN A 92 14.42 9.68 8.47
N SER A 93 14.71 8.91 7.41
CA SER A 93 15.85 7.99 7.37
C SER A 93 17.12 8.68 6.89
N GLU A 94 18.26 8.33 7.48
CA GLU A 94 19.59 8.75 7.01
C GLU A 94 20.10 7.92 5.82
N ALA A 95 19.46 6.78 5.54
CA ALA A 95 19.85 5.91 4.44
C ALA A 95 19.75 6.64 3.08
N GLN A 96 20.69 6.35 2.18
CA GLN A 96 20.76 6.96 0.86
C GLN A 96 20.10 6.10 -0.23
N GLU A 97 19.90 4.82 0.04
CA GLU A 97 19.38 3.85 -0.93
C GLU A 97 18.18 3.09 -0.36
N PHE A 98 17.16 2.88 -1.20
CA PHE A 98 15.96 2.15 -0.82
C PHE A 98 15.50 1.21 -1.93
N ILE A 99 15.15 -0.02 -1.55
CA ILE A 99 14.42 -0.96 -2.40
C ILE A 99 12.92 -0.81 -2.10
N VAL A 100 12.12 -0.66 -3.14
CA VAL A 100 10.69 -0.34 -3.06
C VAL A 100 9.86 -1.56 -3.48
N GLY A 101 9.23 -2.21 -2.50
CA GLY A 101 8.33 -3.36 -2.65
C GLY A 101 6.86 -2.95 -2.69
N THR A 102 6.52 -2.07 -3.64
CA THR A 102 5.14 -1.69 -3.96
C THR A 102 5.06 -1.28 -5.44
N GLU A 103 3.92 -0.76 -5.87
CA GLU A 103 3.71 -0.31 -7.25
C GLU A 103 4.82 0.67 -7.70
N THR A 104 5.40 0.43 -8.88
CA THR A 104 6.60 1.13 -9.37
C THR A 104 6.40 2.63 -9.57
N GLY A 105 5.15 3.10 -9.75
CA GLY A 105 4.82 4.51 -9.82
C GLY A 105 5.15 5.31 -8.56
N LEU A 106 5.29 4.65 -7.38
CA LEU A 106 5.76 5.33 -6.17
C LEU A 106 7.21 5.85 -6.33
N ILE A 107 8.06 5.15 -7.09
CA ILE A 107 9.47 5.51 -7.28
C ILE A 107 9.60 6.90 -7.89
N TYR A 108 8.78 7.23 -8.89
CA TYR A 108 8.78 8.57 -9.50
C TYR A 108 8.50 9.66 -8.46
N ARG A 109 7.52 9.44 -7.57
CA ARG A 109 7.19 10.39 -6.50
C ARG A 109 8.32 10.51 -5.49
N LEU A 110 8.93 9.38 -5.09
CA LEU A 110 10.08 9.37 -4.19
C LEU A 110 11.28 10.13 -4.76
N GLN A 111 11.60 9.93 -6.03
CA GLN A 111 12.67 10.65 -6.73
C GLN A 111 12.40 12.16 -6.80
N LYS A 112 11.13 12.55 -7.02
CA LYS A 112 10.73 13.96 -7.06
C LYS A 112 10.85 14.64 -5.70
N GLU A 113 10.42 13.97 -4.64
CA GLU A 113 10.44 14.53 -3.27
C GLU A 113 11.83 14.45 -2.62
N TYR A 114 12.64 13.46 -2.99
CA TYR A 114 13.96 13.21 -2.39
C TYR A 114 15.03 12.96 -3.47
N PRO A 115 15.37 13.96 -4.29
CA PRO A 115 16.27 13.80 -5.44
C PRO A 115 17.70 13.38 -5.09
N GLY A 116 18.14 13.56 -3.84
CA GLY A 116 19.47 13.14 -3.36
C GLY A 116 19.56 11.65 -2.98
N LYS A 117 18.43 10.93 -2.90
CA LYS A 117 18.37 9.51 -2.52
C LYS A 117 18.13 8.64 -3.75
N ARG A 118 18.54 7.37 -3.67
CA ARG A 118 18.38 6.38 -4.74
C ARG A 118 17.27 5.40 -4.40
N PHE A 119 16.45 5.08 -5.40
CA PHE A 119 15.28 4.23 -5.26
C PHE A 119 15.31 3.15 -6.34
N TYR A 120 15.21 1.90 -5.91
CA TYR A 120 15.26 0.73 -6.78
C TYR A 120 13.96 -0.07 -6.63
N PRO A 121 13.32 -0.52 -7.73
CA PRO A 121 12.20 -1.44 -7.59
C PRO A 121 12.69 -2.78 -7.04
N ALA A 122 11.90 -3.43 -6.18
CA ALA A 122 12.18 -4.81 -5.78
C ALA A 122 12.08 -5.76 -6.98
N THR A 123 11.15 -5.48 -7.90
CA THR A 123 11.03 -6.10 -9.23
C THR A 123 10.33 -5.15 -10.19
N GLU A 124 10.63 -5.25 -11.49
CA GLU A 124 10.03 -4.40 -12.54
C GLU A 124 8.54 -4.72 -12.79
N HIS A 125 8.05 -5.84 -12.26
CA HIS A 125 6.71 -6.35 -12.55
C HIS A 125 5.61 -5.83 -11.60
N LEU A 126 5.94 -4.98 -10.61
CA LEU A 126 4.95 -4.37 -9.71
C LEU A 126 4.23 -3.19 -10.37
N VAL A 127 3.53 -3.48 -11.45
CA VAL A 127 2.73 -2.50 -12.20
C VAL A 127 1.26 -2.85 -12.04
N CYS A 128 0.44 -1.88 -11.65
CA CYS A 128 -1.02 -2.05 -11.59
C CYS A 128 -1.64 -1.61 -12.93
N PRO A 129 -2.12 -2.53 -13.79
CA PRO A 129 -2.66 -2.18 -15.11
C PRO A 129 -3.85 -1.23 -15.00
N THR A 130 -4.70 -1.43 -13.99
CA THR A 130 -5.88 -0.60 -13.74
C THR A 130 -5.49 0.84 -13.39
N MET A 131 -4.42 1.06 -12.64
CA MET A 131 -3.91 2.42 -12.38
C MET A 131 -3.37 3.08 -13.66
N LYS A 132 -2.73 2.30 -14.55
CA LYS A 132 -2.17 2.82 -15.82
C LYS A 132 -3.22 3.06 -16.91
N MET A 133 -4.50 2.75 -16.66
CA MET A 133 -5.59 3.16 -17.54
C MET A 133 -5.80 4.68 -17.55
N THR A 134 -5.30 5.41 -16.55
CA THR A 134 -5.35 6.88 -16.52
C THR A 134 -4.19 7.46 -17.32
N SER A 135 -4.48 8.07 -18.47
CA SER A 135 -3.49 8.75 -19.34
C SER A 135 -3.75 10.26 -19.42
N LEU A 136 -2.77 11.04 -19.89
CA LEU A 136 -2.91 12.49 -20.06
C LEU A 136 -4.05 12.84 -21.03
N GLU A 137 -4.20 12.08 -22.11
CA GLU A 137 -5.27 12.25 -23.10
C GLU A 137 -6.64 11.99 -22.47
N ARG A 138 -6.76 10.95 -21.65
CA ARG A 138 -8.02 10.63 -20.96
C ARG A 138 -8.37 11.67 -19.91
N VAL A 139 -7.38 12.19 -19.17
CA VAL A 139 -7.59 13.30 -18.23
C VAL A 139 -8.02 14.56 -18.98
N PHE A 140 -7.36 14.90 -20.09
CA PHE A 140 -7.75 16.02 -20.95
C PHE A 140 -9.20 15.88 -21.44
N GLN A 141 -9.56 14.71 -21.99
CA GLN A 141 -10.92 14.45 -22.46
C GLN A 141 -11.95 14.48 -21.32
N ALA A 142 -11.60 13.96 -20.15
CA ALA A 142 -12.44 13.97 -18.96
C ALA A 142 -12.77 15.40 -18.53
N LEU A 143 -11.76 16.27 -18.48
CA LEU A 143 -11.93 17.69 -18.14
C LEU A 143 -12.70 18.45 -19.21
N GLN A 144 -12.37 18.26 -20.49
CA GLN A 144 -13.03 18.94 -21.61
C GLN A 144 -14.52 18.61 -21.69
N LYS A 145 -14.90 17.37 -21.40
CA LYS A 145 -16.28 16.86 -21.50
C LYS A 145 -17.00 16.81 -20.15
N MET A 146 -16.36 17.24 -19.06
CA MET A 146 -16.87 17.15 -17.68
C MET A 146 -17.38 15.73 -17.33
N GLN A 147 -16.63 14.71 -17.74
CA GLN A 147 -16.97 13.30 -17.54
C GLN A 147 -15.77 12.54 -16.97
N TYR A 148 -15.93 11.42 -16.27
CA TYR A 148 -17.17 10.71 -15.98
C TYR A 148 -17.71 11.12 -14.61
N VAL A 149 -19.00 11.47 -14.54
CA VAL A 149 -19.63 11.78 -13.25
C VAL A 149 -19.83 10.48 -12.48
N ILE A 150 -19.23 10.39 -11.30
CA ILE A 150 -19.43 9.27 -10.38
C ILE A 150 -20.71 9.52 -9.59
N THR A 151 -21.75 8.73 -9.86
CA THR A 151 -23.01 8.76 -9.11
C THR A 151 -23.19 7.48 -8.31
N LEU A 152 -23.71 7.62 -7.09
CA LEU A 152 -24.00 6.51 -6.19
C LEU A 152 -25.39 6.71 -5.57
N PRO A 153 -26.16 5.65 -5.28
CA PRO A 153 -27.41 5.78 -4.56
C PRO A 153 -27.20 6.41 -3.18
N GLU A 154 -28.05 7.36 -2.78
CA GLU A 154 -27.92 8.10 -1.52
C GLU A 154 -27.80 7.16 -0.29
N LYS A 155 -28.57 6.07 -0.29
CA LYS A 155 -28.53 5.04 0.75
C LYS A 155 -27.13 4.41 0.91
N VAL A 156 -26.43 4.18 -0.20
CA VAL A 156 -25.06 3.65 -0.19
C VAL A 156 -24.11 4.70 0.34
N GLN A 157 -24.21 5.95 -0.16
CA GLN A 157 -23.37 7.06 0.28
C GLN A 157 -23.45 7.29 1.80
N ARG A 158 -24.67 7.36 2.34
CA ARG A 158 -24.89 7.59 3.79
C ARG A 158 -24.30 6.49 4.66
N LYS A 159 -24.43 5.23 4.25
CA LYS A 159 -23.88 4.09 5.01
C LYS A 159 -22.36 4.04 4.94
N ALA A 160 -21.78 4.23 3.74
CA ALA A 160 -20.33 4.25 3.56
C ALA A 160 -19.68 5.41 4.31
N ARG A 161 -20.30 6.60 4.28
CA ARG A 161 -19.83 7.79 5.01
C ARG A 161 -19.72 7.54 6.50
N LYS A 162 -20.69 6.87 7.13
CA LYS A 162 -20.61 6.54 8.58
C LYS A 162 -19.36 5.73 8.92
N ALA A 163 -18.98 4.76 8.09
CA ALA A 163 -17.77 3.96 8.30
C ALA A 163 -16.50 4.80 8.09
N LEU A 164 -16.49 5.64 7.05
CA LEU A 164 -15.36 6.53 6.74
C LEU A 164 -15.14 7.56 7.85
N ASP A 165 -16.19 8.23 8.31
CA ASP A 165 -16.12 9.25 9.36
C ASP A 165 -15.61 8.63 10.69
N ALA A 166 -16.06 7.41 11.02
CA ALA A 166 -15.56 6.68 12.18
C ALA A 166 -14.05 6.38 12.06
N MET A 167 -13.58 5.96 10.88
CA MET A 167 -12.15 5.74 10.63
C MET A 167 -11.34 7.04 10.78
N LEU A 168 -11.79 8.14 10.16
CA LEU A 168 -11.11 9.43 10.19
C LEU A 168 -11.08 10.08 11.58
N SER A 169 -12.07 9.79 12.43
CA SER A 169 -12.09 10.29 13.81
C SER A 169 -10.97 9.75 14.70
N LEU A 170 -10.25 8.71 14.24
CA LEU A 170 -9.15 8.07 14.97
C LEU A 170 -7.77 8.69 14.68
N GLY A 171 -7.67 9.65 13.75
CA GLY A 171 -6.42 10.23 13.27
C GLY A 171 -5.74 9.40 12.19
#